data_AF-A0A536JY12-F1
#
_entry.id   AF-A0A536JY12-F1
#
_cell.length_a   1.000
_cell.length_b   1.000
_cell.length_c   1.000
_cell.angle_alpha   90.00
_cell.angle_beta   90.00
_cell.angle_gamma   90.00
#
_symmetry.space_group_name_H-M   'P 1'
#
loop_
_entity.id
_entity.type
_entity.pdbx_description
1 polymer ?
#
loop_
_entity_poly.entity_id
_entity_poly.type
_entity_poly.pdbx_seq_one_letter_code
_entity_poly.pdbx_strand_id
1 'polypeptide(L)' 'MRTVLKFGGTSVASPAALQRVAEIVKGTRGERIVVVSATAGTTDALIGAARAAENGDAQTAQDTILRL' A
#
# COMPACT_ATOMS: atom_id res chain seq x y z
N MET A 1 9.31 -0.40 26.28
CA MET A 1 8.40 0.52 25.59
C MET A 1 8.23 0.02 24.17
N ARG A 2 6.98 -0.09 23.69
CA ARG A 2 6.65 -0.57 22.35
C ARG A 2 6.40 0.63 21.44
N THR A 3 6.96 0.63 20.25
CA THR A 3 6.82 1.72 19.27
C THR A 3 5.98 1.27 18.09
N VAL A 4 5.00 2.08 17.70
CA VAL A 4 4.19 1.86 16.48
C VAL A 4 4.66 2.82 15.40
N LEU A 5 5.05 2.28 14.25
CA LEU A 5 5.52 3.03 13.08
C LEU A 5 4.51 2.87 11.96
N LYS A 6 3.92 3.98 11.47
CA LYS A 6 2.98 3.96 10.35
C LYS A 6 3.59 4.62 9.11
N PHE A 7 3.53 3.93 7.98
CA PHE A 7 3.99 4.42 6.69
C PHE A 7 2.82 4.52 5.70
N GLY A 8 2.68 5.67 5.04
CA GLY A 8 1.64 5.91 4.02
C GLY A 8 2.02 5.28 2.67
N GLY A 9 1.09 5.31 1.71
CA GLY A 9 1.28 4.65 0.42
C GLY A 9 2.47 5.18 -0.39
N THR A 10 2.76 6.48 -0.32
CA THR A 10 3.94 7.09 -0.95
C THR A 10 5.26 6.63 -0.32
N SER A 11 5.26 6.37 1.00
CA SER A 11 6.42 5.85 1.72
C SER A 11 6.76 4.41 1.34
N VAL A 12 5.82 3.68 0.76
CA VAL A 12 5.99 2.27 0.34
C VAL A 12 5.87 2.07 -1.18
N ALA A 13 5.75 3.15 -1.96
CA ALA A 13 5.39 3.11 -3.38
C ALA A 13 6.46 2.53 -4.34
N SER A 14 7.68 2.30 -3.86
CA SER A 14 8.76 1.77 -4.70
C SER A 14 9.77 0.97 -3.89
N PRO A 15 10.59 0.12 -4.53
CA PRO A 15 11.66 -0.61 -3.86
C PRO A 15 12.60 0.32 -3.06
N ALA A 16 12.99 1.46 -3.64
CA ALA A 16 13.83 2.44 -2.96
C ALA A 16 13.13 3.09 -1.74
N ALA A 17 11.81 3.32 -1.82
CA ALA A 17 11.03 3.82 -0.70
C ALA A 17 10.94 2.79 0.43
N LEU A 18 10.68 1.53 0.09
CA LEU A 18 10.68 0.41 1.04
C LEU A 18 12.05 0.22 1.71
N GLN A 19 13.15 0.39 0.98
CA GLN A 19 14.49 0.36 1.56
C GLN A 19 14.65 1.42 2.66
N ARG A 20 14.21 2.66 2.41
CA ARG A 20 14.26 3.74 3.41
C ARG A 20 13.38 3.44 4.62
N VAL A 21 12.18 2.90 4.41
CA VAL A 21 11.30 2.45 5.49
C VAL A 21 11.98 1.37 6.33
N ALA A 22 12.62 0.38 5.70
CA ALA A 22 13.33 -0.68 6.38
C ALA A 22 14.46 -0.13 7.27
N GLU A 23 15.22 0.86 6.81
CA GLU A 23 16.26 1.49 7.62
C GLU A 23 15.71 2.25 8.84
N ILE A 24 14.58 2.95 8.70
CA ILE A 24 13.89 3.59 9.84
C ILE A 24 13.44 2.55 10.88
N VAL A 25 12.86 1.44 10.43
CA VAL A 25 12.38 0.36 11.30
C VAL A 25 13.56 -0.33 12.01
N LYS A 26 14.67 -0.57 11.32
CA LYS A 26 15.89 -1.15 11.90
C LYS A 26 16.54 -0.23 12.93
N GLY A 27 16.54 1.08 12.68
CA GLY A 27 17.07 2.10 13.61
C GLY A 27 16.22 2.31 14.87
N THR A 28 14.97 1.85 14.86
CA THR A 28 14.07 1.97 16.01
C THR A 28 14.40 0.89 17.06
N ARG A 29 14.66 1.31 18.30
CA ARG A 29 14.98 0.39 19.41
C ARG A 29 13.71 -0.20 20.05
N GLY A 30 13.86 -1.39 20.63
CA GLY A 30 12.81 -2.05 21.39
C GLY A 30 11.80 -2.79 20.50
N GLU A 31 10.66 -3.13 21.10
CA GLU A 31 9.57 -3.81 20.41
C GLU A 31 8.87 -2.86 19.43
N ARG A 32 8.61 -3.34 18.22
CA ARG A 32 8.13 -2.52 17.09
C ARG A 32 6.90 -3.15 16.46
N ILE A 33 5.91 -2.33 16.14
CA ILE A 33 4.80 -2.68 15.26
C ILE A 33 4.89 -1.76 14.04
N VAL A 34 4.88 -2.34 12.84
CA VAL A 34 4.89 -1.60 11.59
C VAL A 34 3.52 -1.73 10.92
N VAL A 35 2.90 -0.59 10.65
CA VAL A 35 1.62 -0.49 9.94
C VAL A 35 1.88 0.19 8.61
N VAL A 36 1.41 -0.41 7.52
CA VAL A 36 1.55 0.14 6.18
C VAL A 36 0.19 0.33 5.53
N SER A 37 0.07 1.39 4.74
CA SER A 37 -0.98 1.50 3.72
C SER A 37 -0.61 0.64 2.50
N ALA A 38 -1.57 0.42 1.59
CA ALA A 38 -1.26 -0.06 0.24
C ALA A 38 -0.34 0.96 -0.49
N THR A 39 0.34 0.51 -1.54
CA THR A 39 1.15 1.39 -2.41
C THR A 39 0.32 2.53 -2.99
N ALA A 40 0.96 3.67 -3.26
CA ALA A 40 0.27 4.88 -3.73
C ALA A 40 -0.60 4.58 -4.97
N GLY A 41 -1.87 5.00 -4.93
CA GLY A 41 -2.84 4.79 -6.01
C GLY A 41 -3.54 3.43 -6.00
N THR A 42 -3.02 2.41 -5.31
CA THR A 42 -3.60 1.06 -5.31
C THR A 42 -5.00 1.03 -4.70
N THR A 43 -5.24 1.72 -3.58
CA THR A 43 -6.56 1.75 -2.95
C THR A 43 -7.61 2.38 -3.86
N ASP A 44 -7.29 3.51 -4.49
CA ASP A 44 -8.21 4.19 -5.40
C ASP A 44 -8.51 3.34 -6.65
N ALA A 45 -7.50 2.65 -7.18
CA ALA A 45 -7.65 1.72 -8.29
C ALA A 45 -8.56 0.53 -7.93
N LEU A 46 -8.40 -0.05 -6.74
CA LEU A 46 -9.28 -1.13 -6.26
C LEU A 46 -10.73 -0.67 -6.08
N ILE A 47 -10.94 0.54 -5.54
CA ILE A 47 -12.28 1.13 -5.42
C ILE A 47 -12.89 1.36 -6.81
N GLY A 48 -12.09 1.85 -7.76
CA GLY A 48 -12.50 2.01 -9.16
C GLY A 48 -12.90 0.68 -9.81
N ALA A 49 -12.10 -0.37 -9.63
CA ALA A 49 -12.39 -1.70 -10.14
C ALA A 49 -13.68 -2.28 -9.53
N ALA A 50 -13.89 -2.11 -8.22
CA ALA A 50 -15.11 -2.56 -7.55
C ALA A 50 -16.36 -1.87 -8.12
N ARG A 51 -16.29 -0.56 -8.37
CA ARG A 51 -17.39 0.21 -9.01
C ARG A 51 -17.64 -0.22 -10.45
N ALA A 52 -16.60 -0.50 -11.22
CA ALA A 52 -16.75 -1.01 -12.59
C ALA A 52 -17.47 -2.36 -12.59
N ALA A 53 -17.07 -3.27 -11.70
CA ALA A 53 -17.71 -4.58 -11.53
C ALA A 53 -19.19 -4.46 -11.10
N GLU A 54 -19.49 -3.57 -10.13
CA GLU A 54 -20.86 -3.30 -9.68
C GLU A 54 -21.77 -2.81 -10.82
N ASN A 55 -21.22 -2.03 -11.76
CA ASN A 55 -21.94 -1.53 -12.93
C ASN A 55 -21.98 -2.52 -14.11
N GLY A 56 -21.48 -3.75 -13.93
CA GLY A 56 -21.45 -4.78 -14.98
C GLY A 56 -20.28 -4.67 -15.96
N ASP A 57 -19.35 -3.75 -15.76
CA ASP A 57 -18.12 -3.63 -16.57
C ASP A 57 -17.00 -4.50 -15.99
N ALA A 58 -17.16 -5.82 -16.17
CA ALA A 58 -16.21 -6.81 -15.69
C ALA A 58 -14.83 -6.68 -16.35
N GLN A 59 -14.76 -6.23 -17.61
CA GLN A 59 -13.50 -6.09 -18.32
C GLN A 59 -12.64 -4.97 -17.73
N THR A 60 -13.20 -3.78 -17.51
CA THR A 60 -12.45 -2.67 -16.88
C THR A 60 -12.00 -3.01 -15.46
N ALA A 61 -12.85 -3.71 -14.69
CA ALA A 61 -12.50 -4.17 -13.36
C ALA A 61 -11.29 -5.13 -13.40
N GLN A 62 -11.32 -6.13 -14.28
CA GLN A 62 -10.25 -7.10 -14.44
C GLN A 62 -8.95 -6.45 -14.94
N ASP A 63 -9.04 -5.60 -15.95
CA ASP A 63 -7.89 -4.86 -16.49
C ASP A 63 -7.22 -3.98 -15.44
N THR A 64 -8.01 -3.33 -14.60
CA THR A 64 -7.50 -2.50 -13.49
C THR A 64 -6.75 -3.36 -12.48
N ILE A 65 -7.31 -4.50 -12.10
CA ILE A 65 -6.67 -5.42 -11.14
C ILE A 65 -5.37 -6.01 -11.70
N LEU A 66 -5.33 -6.37 -12.99
CA LEU A 66 -4.15 -6.94 -13.64
C LEU A 66 -2.98 -5.96 -13.81
N ARG A 67 -3.24 -4.65 -13.70
CA ARG A 67 -2.22 -3.60 -13.79
C ARG A 67 -1.62 -3.18 -12.44
N LEU A 68 -2.20 -3.66 -11.34
CA LEU A 68 -1.69 -3.46 -9.97
C LEU A 68 -0.55 -4.45 -9.67
#